data_AF-A0AAW0FWN0-F1
#
_entry.id   AF-A0AAW0FWN0-F1
#
_cell.length_a   1.000
_cell.length_b   1.000
_cell.length_c   1.000
_cell.angle_alpha   90.00
_cell.angle_beta   90.00
_cell.angle_gamma   90.00
#
_symmetry.space_group_name_H-M   'P 1'
#
loop_
_entity.id
_entity.type
_entity.pdbx_description
1 polymer ?
#
loop_
_entity_poly.entity_id
_entity_poly.type
_entity_poly.pdbx_seq_one_letter_code
_entity_poly.pdbx_strand_id
1 'polypeptide(L)'
;MNVYASDLAKFHNGSNLGDPVIRDFERKGPLICKLRKHQELRITCIAKKGIAKEHAKWSPCAAVGFEYDPWNKLKHTDYWHEEDAEKEWPKSANCEWEEAPDPEAPFDYKAKPSNYYIDVETVGNLPPNEVVLKSIETLQFKLAGIAMELKKDTVEANNTASGAFTSYGRSPGGVDSPVNDYSYGGAGW
;
A
#
# COMPACT_ATOMS: atom_id res chain seq x y z
N MET A 1 10.62 24.74 -24.65
CA MET A 1 11.00 24.83 -23.23
C MET A 1 10.49 23.60 -22.52
N ASN A 2 11.33 22.91 -21.77
CA ASN A 2 10.91 21.77 -20.96
C ASN A 2 10.58 22.28 -19.55
N VAL A 3 9.52 21.74 -18.94
CA VAL A 3 9.11 22.05 -17.57
C VAL A 3 9.24 20.78 -16.75
N TYR A 4 10.03 20.82 -15.68
CA TYR A 4 10.37 19.66 -14.86
C TYR A 4 9.79 19.78 -13.45
N ALA A 5 9.82 18.68 -12.70
CA ALA A 5 9.39 18.66 -11.30
C ALA A 5 10.21 19.60 -10.42
N SER A 6 11.49 19.85 -10.75
CA SER A 6 12.32 20.87 -10.08
C SER A 6 11.77 22.29 -10.17
N ASP A 7 10.95 22.58 -11.18
CA ASP A 7 10.40 23.93 -11.42
C ASP A 7 9.18 24.23 -10.53
N LEU A 8 8.69 23.25 -9.77
CA LEU A 8 7.59 23.44 -8.83
C LEU A 8 8.04 24.32 -7.65
N ALA A 9 7.45 25.51 -7.55
CA ALA A 9 7.64 26.41 -6.41
C ALA A 9 6.95 25.86 -5.16
N LYS A 10 7.58 26.07 -4.00
CA LYS A 10 7.19 25.47 -2.72
C LYS A 10 6.95 26.53 -1.66
N PHE A 11 5.98 26.26 -0.78
CA PHE A 11 5.74 27.04 0.44
C PHE A 11 6.11 26.16 1.64
N HIS A 12 7.37 26.21 2.07
CA HIS A 12 7.87 25.39 3.18
C HIS A 12 7.59 26.03 4.55
N ASN A 13 7.33 25.18 5.54
CA ASN A 13 7.25 25.51 6.97
C ASN A 13 8.48 25.00 7.76
N GLY A 14 9.60 24.75 7.07
CA GLY A 14 10.83 24.19 7.65
C GLY A 14 10.95 22.66 7.57
N SER A 15 9.98 21.96 6.96
CA SER A 15 10.07 20.52 6.68
C SER A 15 10.42 20.22 5.22
N ASN A 16 11.09 19.08 4.98
CA ASN A 16 11.39 18.57 3.63
C ASN A 16 10.20 17.79 3.01
N LEU A 17 9.05 17.77 3.68
CA LEU A 17 7.87 17.04 3.23
C LEU A 17 7.24 17.75 2.03
N GLY A 18 6.99 16.99 0.96
CA GLY A 18 6.40 17.53 -0.28
C GLY A 18 7.43 18.01 -1.29
N ASP A 19 8.72 17.89 -0.98
CA ASP A 19 9.79 18.09 -1.96
C ASP A 19 9.68 17.04 -3.08
N PRO A 20 9.74 17.44 -4.37
CA PRO A 20 9.81 16.49 -5.48
C PRO A 20 11.02 15.57 -5.34
N VAL A 21 10.79 14.27 -5.57
CA VAL A 21 11.86 13.28 -5.59
C VAL A 21 12.67 13.45 -6.87
N ILE A 22 13.97 13.75 -6.74
CA ILE A 22 14.89 13.97 -7.85
C ILE A 22 16.02 12.94 -7.77
N ARG A 23 16.14 12.09 -8.80
CA ARG A 23 17.12 10.98 -8.86
C ARG A 23 17.96 10.98 -10.13
N ASP A 24 17.62 11.81 -11.11
CA ASP A 24 18.37 11.92 -12.36
C ASP A 24 19.69 12.66 -12.16
N PHE A 25 20.67 12.32 -12.99
CA PHE A 25 22.02 12.91 -12.95
C PHE A 25 22.01 14.43 -13.13
N GLU A 26 21.09 14.95 -13.94
CA GLU A 26 20.95 16.39 -14.23
C GLU A 26 20.20 17.17 -13.14
N ARG A 27 19.69 16.49 -12.11
CA ARG A 27 18.94 17.04 -10.97
C ARG A 27 17.68 17.84 -11.36
N LYS A 28 16.99 17.44 -12.42
CA LYS A 28 15.76 18.10 -12.90
C LYS A 28 14.48 17.43 -12.39
N GLY A 29 14.53 16.13 -12.08
CA GLY A 29 13.39 15.31 -11.78
C GLY A 29 12.53 14.99 -13.01
N PRO A 30 11.33 14.42 -12.81
CA PRO A 30 10.43 14.06 -13.92
C PRO A 30 10.09 15.25 -14.82
N LEU A 31 10.10 15.03 -16.14
CA LEU A 31 9.59 15.98 -17.11
C LEU A 31 8.07 16.04 -17.02
N ILE A 32 7.50 17.20 -16.70
CA ILE A 32 6.06 17.40 -16.60
C ILE A 32 5.48 17.66 -17.99
N CYS A 33 6.03 18.64 -18.72
CA CYS A 33 5.55 18.99 -20.05
C CYS A 33 6.61 19.72 -20.90
N LYS A 34 6.29 19.95 -22.17
CA LYS A 34 7.09 20.78 -23.09
C LYS A 34 6.23 21.90 -23.66
N LEU A 35 6.72 23.13 -23.58
CA LEU A 35 6.08 24.35 -24.09
C LEU A 35 6.78 24.85 -25.37
N ARG A 36 5.99 25.25 -26.37
CA ARG A 36 6.43 25.98 -27.57
C ARG A 36 6.40 27.50 -27.30
N LYS A 37 6.95 28.29 -28.22
CA LYS A 37 6.86 29.76 -28.19
C LYS A 37 5.38 30.18 -28.04
N HIS A 38 5.12 31.13 -27.15
CA HIS A 38 3.78 31.64 -26.82
C HIS A 38 2.85 30.65 -26.10
N GLN A 39 3.39 29.63 -25.42
CA GLN A 39 2.63 28.79 -24.48
C GLN A 39 3.04 29.11 -23.03
N GLU A 40 2.06 29.11 -22.12
CA GLU A 40 2.24 29.37 -20.69
C GLU A 40 1.53 28.27 -19.87
N LEU A 41 2.10 27.91 -18.72
CA LEU A 41 1.49 27.01 -17.75
C LEU A 41 1.61 27.63 -16.35
N ARG A 42 0.47 27.93 -15.73
CA ARG A 42 0.38 28.39 -14.35
C ARG A 42 -0.61 27.51 -13.59
N ILE A 43 -0.11 26.73 -12.64
CA ILE A 43 -0.91 25.78 -11.86
C ILE A 43 -0.62 25.92 -10.37
N THR A 44 -1.62 25.59 -9.56
CA THR A 44 -1.49 25.47 -8.11
C THR A 44 -1.79 24.01 -7.73
N CYS A 45 -0.82 23.33 -7.14
CA CYS A 45 -0.95 21.94 -6.74
C CYS A 45 -1.12 21.84 -5.21
N ILE A 46 -2.07 21.02 -4.75
CA ILE A 46 -2.29 20.75 -3.33
C ILE A 46 -2.01 19.26 -3.08
N ALA A 47 -0.88 18.97 -2.43
CA ALA A 47 -0.53 17.63 -2.02
C ALA A 47 -1.35 17.21 -0.80
N LYS A 48 -1.84 15.96 -0.78
CA LYS A 48 -2.59 15.36 0.33
C LYS A 48 -1.98 14.02 0.70
N LYS A 49 -2.02 13.69 1.99
CA LYS A 49 -1.75 12.33 2.48
C LYS A 49 -2.83 11.39 1.94
N GLY A 50 -2.43 10.22 1.50
CA GLY A 50 -3.34 9.18 1.01
C GLY A 50 -2.67 7.80 1.06
N ILE A 51 -3.41 6.78 0.64
CA ILE A 51 -2.93 5.39 0.60
C ILE A 51 -3.09 4.81 -0.81
N ALA A 52 -2.26 3.82 -1.15
CA ALA A 52 -2.28 3.18 -2.46
C ALA A 52 -3.64 2.56 -2.84
N LYS A 53 -4.45 2.15 -1.84
CA LYS A 53 -5.81 1.63 -2.07
C LYS A 53 -6.79 2.67 -2.60
N GLU A 54 -6.60 3.95 -2.27
CA GLU A 54 -7.41 5.04 -2.82
C GLU A 54 -6.93 5.40 -4.23
N HIS A 55 -5.61 5.45 -4.42
CA HIS A 55 -5.02 5.68 -5.74
C HIS A 55 -3.55 5.25 -5.77
N ALA A 56 -3.14 4.57 -6.85
CA ALA A 56 -1.79 4.02 -7.02
C ALA A 56 -0.65 5.06 -6.88
N LYS A 57 -0.92 6.34 -7.21
CA LYS A 57 0.01 7.48 -7.01
C LYS A 57 0.53 7.66 -5.58
N TRP A 58 -0.14 7.09 -4.58
CA TRP A 58 0.28 7.12 -3.19
C TRP A 58 1.02 5.84 -2.75
N SER A 59 1.33 4.92 -3.67
CA SER A 59 2.21 3.79 -3.38
C SER A 59 3.64 4.27 -3.14
N PRO A 60 4.28 3.88 -2.01
CA PRO A 60 5.71 4.11 -1.83
C PRO A 60 6.59 3.05 -2.49
N CYS A 61 5.99 1.94 -2.94
CA CYS A 61 6.70 0.83 -3.57
C CYS A 61 6.53 0.86 -5.09
N ALA A 62 7.60 0.48 -5.80
CA ALA A 62 7.58 0.17 -7.22
C ALA A 62 7.24 -1.31 -7.44
N ALA A 63 8.13 -2.19 -6.99
CA ALA A 63 7.96 -3.63 -7.04
C ALA A 63 8.34 -4.27 -5.69
N VAL A 64 7.72 -5.41 -5.40
CA VAL A 64 8.11 -6.27 -4.28
C VAL A 64 8.32 -7.66 -4.83
N GLY A 65 9.57 -8.10 -4.89
CA GLY A 65 9.92 -9.49 -5.15
C GLY A 65 9.52 -10.34 -3.96
N PHE A 66 8.92 -11.50 -4.22
CA PHE A 66 8.50 -12.44 -3.19
C PHE A 66 8.64 -13.86 -3.72
N GLU A 67 9.43 -14.67 -3.03
CA GLU A 67 9.64 -16.08 -3.33
C GLU A 67 9.73 -16.89 -2.04
N TYR A 68 9.34 -18.15 -2.08
CA TYR A 68 9.59 -19.15 -1.05
C TYR A 68 9.71 -20.52 -1.71
N ASP A 69 10.41 -21.44 -1.07
CA ASP A 69 10.61 -22.83 -1.56
C ASP A 69 11.13 -22.88 -3.01
N PRO A 70 12.35 -22.37 -3.28
CA PRO A 70 12.90 -22.28 -4.64
C PRO A 70 13.06 -23.64 -5.33
N TRP A 71 13.10 -24.73 -4.55
CA TRP A 71 13.21 -26.12 -5.04
C TRP A 71 11.86 -26.84 -5.16
N ASN A 72 10.74 -26.17 -4.83
CA ASN A 72 9.40 -26.74 -4.83
C ASN A 72 9.30 -28.05 -4.02
N LYS A 73 10.00 -28.13 -2.88
CA LYS A 73 9.97 -29.27 -1.93
C LYS A 73 8.56 -29.50 -1.39
N LEU A 74 7.80 -28.42 -1.22
CA LEU A 74 6.44 -28.43 -0.72
C LEU A 74 5.42 -28.84 -1.79
N LYS A 75 5.84 -28.92 -3.06
CA LYS A 75 4.97 -29.21 -4.21
C LYS A 75 3.77 -28.28 -4.29
N HIS A 76 3.97 -26.99 -3.95
CA HIS A 76 2.94 -25.96 -4.06
C HIS A 76 2.66 -25.57 -5.52
N THR A 77 3.58 -25.87 -6.43
CA THR A 77 3.41 -25.69 -7.87
C THR A 77 3.61 -27.02 -8.58
N ASP A 78 2.82 -27.30 -9.61
CA ASP A 78 3.11 -28.37 -10.56
C ASP A 78 3.72 -27.74 -11.81
N TYR A 79 4.98 -28.09 -12.12
CA TYR A 79 5.70 -27.47 -13.22
C TYR A 79 5.16 -27.98 -14.55
N TRP A 80 4.61 -27.06 -15.34
CA TRP A 80 4.30 -27.36 -16.74
C TRP A 80 5.59 -27.67 -17.49
N HIS A 81 5.63 -28.75 -18.26
CA HIS A 81 6.78 -29.13 -19.06
C HIS A 81 6.34 -29.98 -20.25
N GLU A 82 7.17 -30.07 -21.28
CA GLU A 82 6.96 -30.94 -22.43
C GLU A 82 7.79 -32.22 -22.33
N GLU A 83 9.06 -32.09 -21.96
CA GLU A 83 10.03 -33.19 -21.89
C GLU A 83 10.59 -33.36 -20.47
N ASP A 84 11.12 -32.29 -19.87
CA ASP A 84 11.84 -32.35 -18.59
C ASP A 84 11.71 -31.03 -17.82
N ALA A 85 10.94 -31.07 -16.74
CA ALA A 85 10.70 -29.90 -15.89
C ALA A 85 11.99 -29.29 -15.32
N GLU A 86 13.01 -30.08 -14.99
CA GLU A 86 14.26 -29.56 -14.41
C GLU A 86 15.13 -28.83 -15.43
N LYS A 87 15.02 -29.20 -16.72
CA LYS A 87 15.75 -28.52 -17.80
C LYS A 87 15.00 -27.30 -18.33
N GLU A 88 13.67 -27.36 -18.36
CA GLU A 88 12.82 -26.30 -18.91
C GLU A 88 12.69 -25.09 -17.96
N TRP A 89 12.65 -25.32 -16.65
CA TRP A 89 12.51 -24.25 -15.67
C TRP A 89 13.86 -23.77 -15.16
N PRO A 90 14.16 -22.46 -15.27
CA PRO A 90 15.40 -21.91 -14.72
C PRO A 90 15.37 -21.97 -13.20
N LYS A 91 16.51 -22.34 -12.61
CA LYS A 91 16.70 -22.30 -11.16
C LYS A 91 16.71 -20.85 -10.68
N SER A 92 16.01 -20.59 -9.58
CA SER A 92 16.07 -19.29 -8.92
C SER A 92 17.46 -19.05 -8.34
N ALA A 93 17.87 -17.78 -8.21
CA ALA A 93 19.05 -17.40 -7.44
C ALA A 93 18.94 -17.85 -5.97
N ASN A 94 17.71 -17.98 -5.46
CA ASN A 94 17.45 -18.42 -4.09
C ASN A 94 17.74 -19.92 -3.87
N CYS A 95 17.90 -20.71 -4.93
CA CYS A 95 18.33 -22.12 -4.84
C CYS A 95 19.72 -22.27 -4.20
N GLU A 96 20.60 -21.27 -4.27
CA GLU A 96 21.93 -21.31 -3.64
C GLU A 96 21.87 -21.28 -2.11
N TRP A 97 20.78 -20.75 -1.55
CA TRP A 97 20.59 -20.56 -0.11
C TRP A 97 19.86 -21.72 0.57
N GLU A 98 19.40 -22.70 -0.22
CA GLU A 98 18.71 -23.88 0.28
C GLU A 98 19.30 -25.17 -0.29
N GLU A 99 19.30 -26.24 0.51
CA GLU A 99 19.72 -27.57 0.06
C GLU A 99 18.76 -28.12 -1.00
N ALA A 100 19.31 -28.74 -2.04
CA ALA A 100 18.50 -29.42 -3.05
C ALA A 100 17.74 -30.60 -2.44
N PRO A 101 16.52 -30.91 -2.91
CA PRO A 101 15.78 -32.08 -2.46
C PRO A 101 16.52 -33.37 -2.81
N ASP A 102 16.52 -34.32 -1.88
CA ASP A 102 16.98 -35.69 -2.16
C ASP A 102 15.91 -36.42 -2.99
N PRO A 103 16.22 -36.92 -4.20
CA PRO A 103 15.28 -37.63 -5.05
C PRO A 103 14.70 -38.91 -4.41
N GLU A 104 15.43 -39.53 -3.48
CA GLU A 104 15.00 -40.76 -2.81
C GLU A 104 14.16 -40.51 -1.55
N ALA A 105 14.17 -39.28 -1.03
CA ALA A 105 13.45 -38.95 0.19
C ALA A 105 11.91 -38.94 -0.04
N PRO A 106 11.11 -39.45 0.92
CA PRO A 106 9.66 -39.37 0.83
C PRO A 106 9.18 -37.92 0.94
N PHE A 107 8.07 -37.61 0.26
CA PHE A 107 7.45 -36.28 0.35
C PHE A 107 7.00 -35.95 1.78
N ASP A 108 7.51 -34.85 2.33
CA ASP A 108 7.11 -34.36 3.64
C ASP A 108 5.81 -33.53 3.56
N TYR A 109 4.69 -34.21 3.77
CA TYR A 109 3.36 -33.60 3.82
C TYR A 109 3.08 -32.75 5.06
N LYS A 110 3.99 -32.73 6.06
CA LYS A 110 3.88 -31.89 7.25
C LYS A 110 4.72 -30.61 7.14
N ALA A 111 5.62 -30.55 6.17
CA ALA A 111 6.43 -29.37 5.91
C ALA A 111 5.53 -28.14 5.67
N LYS A 112 6.01 -26.98 6.14
CA LYS A 112 5.33 -25.69 5.98
C LYS A 112 6.34 -24.65 5.49
N PRO A 113 5.91 -23.67 4.69
CA PRO A 113 6.78 -22.57 4.30
C PRO A 113 7.26 -21.80 5.54
N SER A 114 8.58 -21.74 5.73
CA SER A 114 9.22 -21.08 6.86
C SER A 114 10.09 -19.89 6.44
N ASN A 115 10.80 -20.03 5.32
CA ASN A 115 11.69 -19.01 4.77
C ASN A 115 11.03 -18.30 3.59
N TYR A 116 11.17 -16.97 3.56
CA TYR A 116 10.60 -16.13 2.51
C TYR A 116 11.69 -15.15 2.05
N TYR A 117 11.93 -15.13 0.75
CA TYR A 117 12.88 -14.24 0.08
C TYR A 117 12.10 -13.03 -0.44
N ILE A 118 12.45 -11.84 0.05
CA ILE A 118 11.68 -10.61 -0.24
C ILE A 118 12.64 -9.50 -0.65
N ASP A 119 12.38 -8.91 -1.81
CA ASP A 119 13.09 -7.74 -2.32
C ASP A 119 12.14 -6.55 -2.44
N VAL A 120 12.48 -5.42 -1.83
CA VAL A 120 11.62 -4.23 -1.82
C VAL A 120 12.26 -3.08 -2.59
N GLU A 121 11.61 -2.67 -3.68
CA GLU A 121 12.00 -1.50 -4.46
C GLU A 121 11.04 -0.33 -4.18
N THR A 122 11.60 0.86 -3.91
CA THR A 122 10.81 2.08 -3.63
C THR A 122 10.89 3.11 -4.76
N VAL A 123 9.84 3.93 -4.86
CA VAL A 123 9.77 5.04 -5.83
C VAL A 123 10.54 6.29 -5.36
N GLY A 124 11.09 6.26 -4.14
CA GLY A 124 11.97 7.30 -3.59
C GLY A 124 11.29 8.33 -2.68
N ASN A 125 9.98 8.26 -2.49
CA ASN A 125 9.27 9.07 -1.48
C ASN A 125 9.53 8.57 -0.05
N LEU A 126 9.85 7.28 0.12
CA LEU A 126 10.32 6.67 1.35
C LEU A 126 11.50 5.72 1.03
N PRO A 127 12.49 5.60 1.94
CA PRO A 127 13.57 4.65 1.75
C PRO A 127 13.09 3.20 2.00
N PRO A 128 13.71 2.17 1.38
CA PRO A 128 13.23 0.78 1.46
C PRO A 128 13.10 0.23 2.87
N ASN A 129 14.06 0.51 3.75
CA ASN A 129 14.02 0.09 5.15
C ASN A 129 12.81 0.68 5.90
N GLU A 130 12.47 1.94 5.64
CA GLU A 130 11.31 2.58 6.26
C GLU A 130 10.00 2.00 5.74
N VAL A 131 9.92 1.68 4.43
CA VAL A 131 8.75 1.01 3.86
C VAL A 131 8.47 -0.32 4.56
N VAL A 132 9.50 -1.15 4.78
CA VAL A 132 9.35 -2.42 5.51
C VAL A 132 8.87 -2.17 6.94
N LEU A 133 9.53 -1.30 7.69
CA LEU A 133 9.16 -1.00 9.08
C LEU A 133 7.73 -0.45 9.19
N LYS A 134 7.37 0.53 8.35
CA LYS A 134 6.04 1.14 8.29
C LYS A 134 4.97 0.13 7.87
N SER A 135 5.30 -0.85 7.04
CA SER A 135 4.36 -1.91 6.64
C SER A 135 3.99 -2.81 7.82
N ILE A 136 4.98 -3.21 8.63
CA ILE A 136 4.78 -4.02 9.84
C ILE A 136 3.96 -3.22 10.86
N GLU A 137 4.35 -1.98 11.11
CA GLU A 137 3.65 -1.05 12.00
C GLU A 137 2.19 -0.85 11.56
N THR A 138 1.95 -0.63 10.27
CA THR A 138 0.59 -0.47 9.71
C THR A 138 -0.25 -1.73 9.90
N LEU A 139 0.35 -2.92 9.73
CA LEU A 139 -0.34 -4.19 9.95
C LEU A 139 -0.68 -4.40 11.43
N GLN A 140 0.24 -4.07 12.33
CA GLN A 140 0.02 -4.09 13.77
C GLN A 140 -1.12 -3.15 14.18
N PHE A 141 -1.15 -1.92 13.66
CA PHE A 141 -2.24 -0.98 13.95
C PHE A 141 -3.59 -1.48 13.46
N LYS A 142 -3.64 -2.12 12.28
CA LYS A 142 -4.88 -2.74 11.78
C LYS A 142 -5.37 -3.86 12.68
N LEU A 143 -4.47 -4.73 13.13
CA LEU A 143 -4.81 -5.82 14.05
C LEU A 143 -5.25 -5.31 15.42
N ALA A 144 -4.55 -4.30 15.96
CA ALA A 144 -4.94 -3.64 17.20
C ALA A 144 -6.33 -2.99 17.08
N GLY A 145 -6.65 -2.38 15.93
CA GLY A 145 -7.98 -1.83 15.65
C GLY A 145 -9.08 -2.90 15.74
N ILE A 146 -8.87 -4.08 15.15
CA ILE A 146 -9.82 -5.20 15.24
C ILE A 146 -9.97 -5.67 16.69
N ALA A 147 -8.85 -5.85 17.41
CA ALA A 147 -8.88 -6.30 18.80
C ALA A 147 -9.57 -5.31 19.74
N MET A 148 -9.42 -4.00 19.49
CA MET A 148 -10.14 -2.96 20.23
C MET A 148 -11.64 -3.01 19.94
N GLU A 149 -12.04 -3.21 18.69
CA GLU A 149 -13.46 -3.26 18.31
C GLU A 149 -14.16 -4.47 18.93
N LEU A 150 -13.55 -5.66 18.87
CA LEU A 150 -14.09 -6.87 19.51
C LEU A 150 -14.28 -6.71 21.03
N LYS A 151 -13.43 -5.93 21.69
CA LYS A 151 -13.55 -5.64 23.12
C LYS A 151 -14.68 -4.65 23.44
N LYS A 152 -15.08 -3.78 22.49
CA LYS A 152 -16.20 -2.85 22.70
C LYS A 152 -17.52 -3.61 22.83
N ASP A 153 -17.74 -4.63 22.01
CA ASP A 153 -18.94 -5.48 22.09
C ASP A 153 -19.06 -6.18 23.45
N THR A 154 -17.94 -6.53 24.09
CA THR A 154 -17.93 -7.15 25.44
C THR A 154 -18.27 -6.15 26.56
N VAL A 155 -18.07 -4.85 26.31
CA VAL A 155 -18.37 -3.77 27.27
C VAL A 155 -19.79 -3.22 27.05
N GLU A 156 -20.24 -3.09 25.81
CA GLU A 156 -21.60 -2.64 25.46
C GLU A 156 -22.67 -3.68 25.82
N ALA A 157 -22.35 -4.98 25.82
CA ALA A 157 -23.24 -6.03 26.34
C ALA A 157 -23.54 -5.89 27.85
N ASN A 158 -22.72 -5.16 28.61
CA ASN A 158 -22.89 -4.94 30.05
C ASN A 158 -23.52 -3.58 30.41
N ASN A 159 -23.71 -2.67 29.45
CA ASN A 159 -24.37 -1.38 29.70
C ASN A 159 -25.27 -0.96 28.53
N THR A 160 -26.54 -1.39 28.68
CA THR A 160 -27.76 -0.68 28.27
C THR A 160 -28.23 -0.76 26.80
N ALA A 161 -29.42 -1.36 26.68
CA ALA A 161 -30.57 -1.04 25.82
C ALA A 161 -30.32 -0.41 24.43
N SER A 162 -30.47 -1.26 23.41
CA SER A 162 -31.18 -0.99 22.15
C SER A 162 -31.03 0.41 21.53
N GLY A 163 -30.13 0.50 20.55
CA GLY A 163 -30.22 1.45 19.45
C GLY A 163 -28.93 2.23 19.22
N ALA A 164 -28.00 1.67 18.46
CA ALA A 164 -26.86 2.44 17.96
C ALA A 164 -26.52 2.11 16.50
N PHE A 165 -26.67 3.17 15.71
CA PHE A 165 -26.38 3.37 14.30
C PHE A 165 -24.88 3.32 14.02
N THR A 166 -24.46 2.63 12.95
CA THR A 166 -23.05 2.36 12.60
C THR A 166 -22.28 3.62 12.18
N SER A 167 -21.13 3.86 12.81
CA SER A 167 -20.26 5.04 12.69
C SER A 167 -19.25 4.98 11.52
N TYR A 168 -19.65 4.54 10.33
CA TYR A 168 -18.83 4.70 9.12
C TYR A 168 -19.10 6.07 8.50
N GLY A 169 -18.48 7.14 9.00
CA GLY A 169 -18.55 8.41 8.26
C GLY A 169 -18.18 9.72 8.94
N ARG A 170 -17.69 9.77 10.20
CA ARG A 170 -17.37 11.08 10.80
C ARG A 170 -15.89 11.44 10.67
N SER A 171 -15.62 12.33 9.71
CA SER A 171 -14.40 13.12 9.63
C SER A 171 -14.31 14.09 10.82
N PRO A 172 -13.13 14.32 11.43
CA PRO A 172 -13.00 15.10 12.66
C PRO A 172 -12.99 16.61 12.36
N GLY A 173 -14.03 17.32 12.82
CA GLY A 173 -14.07 18.78 12.87
C GLY A 173 -15.27 19.37 12.12
N GLY A 174 -16.28 19.81 12.88
CA GLY A 174 -17.44 20.50 12.33
C GLY A 174 -18.61 20.49 13.32
N VAL A 175 -18.72 21.59 14.05
CA VAL A 175 -19.86 21.98 14.88
C VAL A 175 -21.05 22.36 14.00
N ASP A 176 -22.24 22.35 14.59
CA ASP A 176 -23.58 22.75 14.10
C ASP A 176 -24.40 21.74 13.30
N SER A 177 -25.33 21.10 14.03
CA SER A 177 -26.55 20.50 13.49
C SER A 177 -27.56 21.60 13.16
N PRO A 178 -28.10 21.70 11.94
CA PRO A 178 -29.32 22.45 11.72
C PRO A 178 -30.52 21.59 12.14
N VAL A 179 -31.32 22.17 13.02
CA VAL A 179 -32.64 21.73 13.47
C VAL A 179 -33.54 21.54 12.24
N ASN A 180 -34.10 20.34 12.07
CA ASN A 180 -35.02 20.03 10.98
C ASN A 180 -36.45 20.27 11.46
N ASP A 181 -36.95 21.49 11.26
CA ASP A 181 -38.36 21.85 11.41
C ASP A 181 -38.95 22.11 10.02
N TYR A 182 -39.74 21.15 9.51
CA TYR A 182 -40.77 21.41 8.51
C TYR A 182 -41.95 20.46 8.73
N SER A 183 -42.86 20.92 9.58
CA SER A 183 -44.28 20.60 9.53
C SER A 183 -44.88 21.13 8.22
N TYR A 184 -45.56 20.27 7.46
CA TYR A 184 -46.56 20.72 6.49
C TYR A 184 -47.83 19.90 6.71
N GLY A 185 -48.81 20.56 7.32
CA GLY A 185 -50.17 20.08 7.48
C GLY A 185 -50.90 20.00 6.14
N GLY A 186 -51.94 19.18 6.14
CA GLY A 186 -52.68 18.75 4.96
C GLY A 186 -53.77 19.69 4.47
N ALA A 187 -54.43 19.28 3.38
CA ALA A 187 -55.88 19.08 3.29
C ALA A 187 -56.28 18.86 1.82
N GLY A 188 -57.30 18.02 1.58
CA GLY A 188 -58.24 18.24 0.48
C GLY A 188 -58.62 17.00 -0.34
N TRP A 189 -59.78 16.44 0.03
CA TRP A 189 -60.71 15.55 -0.68
C TRP A 189 -60.22 14.19 -1.20
#